data_AF-A0A7Z1SAC5-F1
#
_entry.id   AF-A0A7Z1SAC5-F1
#
_cell.length_a   1.000
_cell.length_b   1.000
_cell.length_c   1.000
_cell.angle_alpha   90.00
_cell.angle_beta   90.00
_cell.angle_gamma   90.00
#
_symmetry.space_group_name_H-M   'P 1'
#
loop_
_entity.id
_entity.type
_entity.pdbx_description
1 polymer ?
#
loop_
_entity_poly.entity_id
_entity_poly.type
_entity_poly.pdbx_seq_one_letter_code
_entity_poly.pdbx_strand_id
1 'polypeptide(L)' 'MATTEFGLRVRTELLKRNITNKQLADMLGISSAYLSDILRGRRDAFEQKKRIAKILEIKEEIKN' A
#
# COMPACT_ATOMS: atom_id res chain seq x y z
N MET A 1 -7.70 -14.84 -5.19
CA MET A 1 -7.66 -13.70 -4.24
C MET A 1 -7.37 -12.43 -5.02
N ALA A 2 -8.32 -11.50 -5.06
CA ALA A 2 -8.16 -10.25 -5.80
C ALA A 2 -7.40 -9.23 -4.94
N THR A 3 -6.30 -8.69 -5.48
CA THR A 3 -5.67 -7.49 -4.93
C THR A 3 -6.69 -6.35 -5.03
N THR A 4 -6.83 -5.55 -3.97
CA THR A 4 -7.73 -4.39 -4.01
C THR A 4 -7.26 -3.38 -5.04
N GLU A 5 -8.14 -2.51 -5.51
CA GLU A 5 -7.73 -1.41 -6.41
C GLU A 5 -6.62 -0.56 -5.78
N PHE A 6 -6.72 -0.29 -4.48
CA PHE A 6 -5.65 0.35 -3.70
C PHE A 6 -4.34 -0.45 -3.77
N GLY A 7 -4.40 -1.75 -3.52
CA GLY A 7 -3.24 -2.64 -3.59
C GLY A 7 -2.59 -2.70 -4.98
N LEU A 8 -3.38 -2.60 -6.04
CA LEU A 8 -2.89 -2.50 -7.42
C LEU A 8 -2.16 -1.18 -7.66
N ARG A 9 -2.76 -0.05 -7.26
CA ARG A 9 -2.13 1.28 -7.37
C ARG A 9 -0.80 1.33 -6.63
N VAL A 10 -0.76 0.82 -5.41
CA VAL A 10 0.48 0.72 -4.61
C VAL A 10 1.54 -0.09 -5.33
N ARG A 11 1.21 -1.29 -5.83
CA ARG A 11 2.18 -2.14 -6.54
C ARG A 11 2.70 -1.50 -7.82
N THR A 12 1.85 -0.82 -8.57
CA THR A 12 2.25 -0.07 -9.77
C THR A 12 3.22 1.04 -9.43
N GLU A 13 2.98 1.80 -8.36
CA GLU A 13 3.85 2.90 -7.96
C GLU A 13 5.19 2.41 -7.41
N LEU A 14 5.17 1.33 -6.64
CA LEU A 14 6.38 0.63 -6.20
C LEU A 14 7.24 0.17 -7.39
N LEU A 15 6.61 -0.39 -8.43
CA LEU A 15 7.30 -0.82 -9.64
C LEU A 15 7.93 0.37 -10.38
N LYS A 16 7.20 1.48 -10.54
CA LYS A 16 7.72 2.70 -11.18
C LYS A 16 8.94 3.28 -10.44
N ARG A 17 8.95 3.18 -9.11
CA ARG A 17 10.03 3.70 -8.24
C ARG A 17 11.15 2.67 -8.00
N ASN A 18 11.04 1.46 -8.56
CA ASN A 18 11.95 0.33 -8.30
C ASN A 18 12.09 0.01 -6.79
N ILE A 19 11.00 0.14 -6.04
CA ILE A 19 10.92 -0.15 -4.60
C ILE A 19 10.21 -1.49 -4.41
N THR A 20 10.77 -2.35 -3.56
CA THR A 20 10.14 -3.64 -3.23
C THR A 20 9.08 -3.49 -2.13
N ASN A 21 8.13 -4.43 -2.08
CA ASN A 21 7.16 -4.49 -0.97
C ASN A 21 7.85 -4.61 0.40
N LYS A 22 9.02 -5.26 0.46
CA LYS A 22 9.82 -5.36 1.69
C LYS A 22 10.31 -3.99 2.12
N GLN A 23 10.92 -3.23 1.21
CA GLN A 23 11.37 -1.86 1.51
C GLN A 23 10.22 -0.95 1.93
N LEU A 24 9.04 -1.04 1.30
CA LEU A 24 7.87 -0.28 1.76
C LEU A 24 7.45 -0.68 3.18
N ALA A 25 7.45 -1.98 3.50
CA ALA A 25 7.15 -2.46 4.84
C ALA A 25 8.16 -1.93 5.87
N ASP A 26 9.46 -1.94 5.52
CA ASP A 26 10.54 -1.41 6.34
C ASP A 26 10.37 0.11 6.58
N MET A 27 10.04 0.89 5.53
CA MET A 27 9.75 2.35 5.65
C MET A 27 8.55 2.63 6.55
N LEU A 28 7.56 1.74 6.57
CA LEU A 28 6.37 1.86 7.40
C LEU A 28 6.59 1.36 8.84
N GLY A 29 7.68 0.63 9.10
CA GLY A 29 7.97 -0.03 10.36
C GLY A 29 7.02 -1.20 10.64
N ILE A 30 6.60 -1.93 9.61
CA ILE A 30 5.65 -3.05 9.71
C ILE A 30 6.19 -4.32 9.04
N SER A 31 5.56 -5.47 9.30
CA SER A 31 5.92 -6.70 8.61
C SER A 31 5.40 -6.75 7.17
N SER A 32 6.16 -7.38 6.26
CA SER A 32 5.74 -7.62 4.87
C SER A 32 4.44 -8.42 4.76
N ALA A 33 4.17 -9.31 5.72
CA ALA A 33 2.93 -10.07 5.81
C ALA A 33 1.73 -9.15 6.12
N TYR A 34 1.89 -8.26 7.10
CA TYR A 34 0.88 -7.27 7.45
C TYR A 34 0.59 -6.30 6.30
N LEU A 35 1.65 -5.79 5.62
CA LEU A 35 1.49 -5.00 4.40
C LEU A 35 0.69 -5.78 3.35
N SER A 36 1.02 -7.05 3.11
CA SER A 36 0.31 -7.88 2.12
C SER A 36 -1.18 -8.06 2.47
N ASP A 37 -1.52 -8.22 3.74
CA ASP A 37 -2.92 -8.30 4.19
C ASP A 37 -3.68 -6.98 3.94
N ILE A 38 -3.03 -5.83 4.15
CA ILE A 38 -3.60 -4.50 3.85
C ILE A 38 -3.87 -4.36 2.34
N LEU A 39 -2.89 -4.67 1.49
CA LEU A 39 -3.02 -4.53 0.03
C LEU A 39 -4.08 -5.48 -0.55
N ARG A 40 -4.31 -6.62 0.10
CA ARG A 40 -5.35 -7.59 -0.26
C ARG A 40 -6.72 -7.28 0.35
N GLY A 41 -6.86 -6.19 1.11
CA GLY A 41 -8.14 -5.79 1.72
C GLY A 41 -8.60 -6.70 2.86
N ARG A 42 -7.70 -7.51 3.44
CA ARG A 42 -8.01 -8.36 4.59
C ARG A 42 -8.05 -7.58 5.90
N ARG A 43 -7.56 -6.33 5.87
CA ARG A 43 -7.60 -5.38 6.98
C ARG A 43 -7.94 -4.00 6.44
N ASP A 44 -8.83 -3.29 7.13
CA ASP A 44 -9.17 -1.92 6.75
C ASP A 44 -7.99 -0.96 6.93
N ALA A 45 -7.24 -1.13 8.03
CA ALA A 45 -5.96 -0.48 8.34
C ALA A 45 -5.85 0.96 7.80
N PHE A 46 -6.88 1.77 8.04
CA PHE A 46 -7.08 3.07 7.40
C PHE A 46 -5.87 4.00 7.56
N GLU A 47 -5.30 4.08 8.76
CA GLU A 47 -4.10 4.87 9.03
C GLU A 47 -2.88 4.37 8.27
N GLN A 48 -2.74 3.06 8.05
CA GLN A 48 -1.64 2.53 7.25
C GLN A 48 -1.84 2.80 5.76
N LYS A 49 -3.08 2.72 5.25
CA LYS A 49 -3.38 3.10 3.87
C LYS A 49 -3.06 4.57 3.61
N LYS A 50 -3.41 5.47 4.54
CA LYS A 50 -3.01 6.89 4.49
C LYS A 50 -1.49 7.07 4.49
N ARG A 51 -0.77 6.36 5.37
CA ARG A 51 0.70 6.42 5.40
C ARG A 51 1.31 5.95 4.09
N ILE A 52 0.82 4.83 3.53
CA ILE A 52 1.25 4.31 2.23
C ILE A 52 0.97 5.33 1.12
N ALA A 53 -0.24 5.88 1.06
CA ALA A 53 -0.62 6.88 0.07
C ALA A 53 0.26 8.13 0.16
N LYS A 54 0.61 8.58 1.38
CA LYS A 54 1.51 9.71 1.60
C LYS A 54 2.96 9.42 1.15
N ILE A 55 3.50 8.23 1.46
CA ILE A 55 4.87 7.83 1.08
C ILE A 55 4.98 7.69 -0.45
N LEU A 56 3.96 7.13 -1.08
CA LEU A 56 3.95 6.86 -2.52
C LEU A 56 3.31 7.99 -3.33
N GLU A 57 2.89 9.07 -2.67
CA GLU A 57 2.20 10.23 -3.27
C GLU A 57 1.03 9.83 -4.18
N ILE A 58 0.33 8.76 -3.79
CA ILE A 58 -0.83 8.26 -4.53
C ILE A 58 -1.97 9.24 -4.24
N LYS A 59 -2.40 9.99 -5.25
CA LYS A 59 -3.62 10.79 -5.18
C LYS A 59 -4.79 9.83 -4.95
N GLU A 60 -5.28 9.74 -3.72
CA GLU A 60 -6.60 9.17 -3.48
C GLU A 60 -7.61 10.10 -4.15
N GLU A 61 -8.23 9.64 -5.24
CA GLU A 61 -9.56 10.10 -5.57
C GLU A 61 -10.48 9.54 -4.48
N ILE A 62 -10.52 10.21 -3.33
CA ILE A 62 -11.59 10.01 -2.36
C ILE A 62 -12.84 10.57 -3.04
N LYS A 63 -13.56 9.72 -3.76
CA LYS A 63 -14.93 10.05 -4.14
C LYS A 63 -15.73 10.09 -2.84
N ASN A 64 -16.03 11.32 -2.44
CA ASN A 64 -16.99 11.66 -1.39
C ASN A 64 -18.40 11.25 -1.83
#